data_AF-A0ABD3XS90-F1
#
_entry.id   AF-A0ABD3XS90-F1
#
_cell.length_a   1.000
_cell.length_b   1.000
_cell.length_c   1.000
_cell.angle_alpha   90.00
_cell.angle_beta   90.00
_cell.angle_gamma   90.00
#
_symmetry.space_group_name_H-M   'P 1'
#
loop_
_entity.id
_entity.type
_entity.pdbx_description
1 polymer ?
#
loop_
_entity_poly.entity_id
_entity_poly.type
_entity_poly.pdbx_seq_one_letter_code
_entity_poly.pdbx_strand_id
1 'polypeptide(L)'
;DYRRDLGQMYLKEIRSYLGDKPTTVHLVDEDFAIDNTIIDSKLKELKKKIVTVASQQPYWGEHIPTRWFLLEEKLMRLRDAGVKVVSYSTVEKLNKEGTVRIEDSEELDLFLRYLHETGTVIYFSIDVLRDNVLLDPKWMIDALKSLINAQHNLPNNPADINTESSSPADNNTESDSPADNDTESNSPAYNNTESNSPSASAAHSDITQQWSDFKEKGILTVELVDVIWTKENHPELYEHKEHILMIMEQLNILAKPRSFNEMGEKVC
;
A
#
# COMPACT_ATOMS: atom_id res chain seq x y z
N ASP A 1 41.57 -5.97 -1.24
CA ASP A 1 40.82 -4.95 -1.99
C ASP A 1 40.11 -4.15 -0.92
N TYR A 2 40.52 -2.90 -0.70
CA TYR A 2 40.21 -2.15 0.52
C TYR A 2 38.72 -2.15 0.88
N ARG A 3 37.82 -2.00 -0.11
CA ARG A 3 36.37 -1.99 0.12
C ARG A 3 35.86 -3.35 0.59
N ARG A 4 36.37 -4.43 -0.01
CA ARG A 4 36.03 -5.80 0.36
C ARG A 4 36.57 -6.15 1.75
N ASP A 5 37.79 -5.73 2.05
CA ASP A 5 38.43 -5.95 3.36
C ASP A 5 37.65 -5.22 4.46
N LEU A 6 37.20 -3.99 4.18
CA LEU A 6 36.32 -3.21 5.06
C LEU A 6 34.94 -3.89 5.23
N GLY A 7 34.32 -4.35 4.14
CA GLY A 7 33.05 -5.08 4.19
C GLY A 7 33.13 -6.37 5.03
N GLN A 8 34.24 -7.11 4.92
CA GLN A 8 34.48 -8.29 5.76
C GLN A 8 34.62 -7.93 7.25
N MET A 9 35.25 -6.80 7.56
CA MET A 9 35.36 -6.32 8.94
C MET A 9 33.99 -6.02 9.54
N TYR A 10 33.10 -5.33 8.80
CA TYR A 10 31.72 -5.08 9.24
C TYR A 10 30.90 -6.36 9.40
N LEU A 11 31.03 -7.33 8.49
CA LEU A 11 30.33 -8.62 8.61
C LEU A 11 30.73 -9.35 9.90
N LYS A 12 32.01 -9.33 10.27
CA LYS A 12 32.49 -9.91 11.51
C LYS A 12 31.89 -9.23 12.75
N GLU A 13 31.79 -7.90 12.73
CA GLU A 13 31.17 -7.13 13.81
C GLU A 13 29.68 -7.44 13.94
N ILE A 14 28.94 -7.46 12.83
CA ILE A 14 27.53 -7.83 12.80
C ILE A 14 27.32 -9.24 13.34
N ARG A 15 28.12 -10.22 12.89
CA ARG A 15 28.04 -11.61 13.36
C ARG A 15 28.34 -11.73 14.85
N SER A 16 29.34 -10.98 15.36
CA SER A 16 29.64 -10.91 16.79
C SER A 16 28.48 -10.31 17.59
N TYR A 17 27.83 -9.26 17.08
CA TYR A 17 26.69 -8.64 17.73
C TYR A 17 25.48 -9.57 17.77
N LEU A 18 25.26 -10.34 16.70
CA LEU A 18 24.11 -11.24 16.62
C LEU A 18 24.30 -12.52 17.44
N GLY A 19 25.53 -12.98 17.71
CA GLY A 19 25.86 -14.32 18.23
C GLY A 19 25.03 -14.87 19.40
N ASP A 20 24.55 -14.03 20.31
CA ASP A 20 23.76 -14.47 21.48
C ASP A 20 22.25 -14.20 21.35
N LYS A 21 21.80 -13.67 20.20
CA LYS A 21 20.40 -13.27 19.99
C LYS A 21 19.56 -14.42 19.43
N PRO A 22 18.25 -14.48 19.74
CA PRO A 22 17.33 -15.46 19.14
C PRO A 22 17.34 -15.47 17.60
N THR A 23 17.66 -14.34 16.97
CA THR A 23 17.73 -14.20 15.50
C THR A 23 18.85 -15.01 14.85
N THR A 24 19.81 -15.54 15.62
CA THR A 24 20.93 -16.34 15.10
C THR A 24 20.49 -17.61 14.42
N VAL A 25 19.35 -18.17 14.79
CA VAL A 25 18.78 -19.37 14.15
C VAL A 25 18.44 -19.15 12.67
N HIS A 26 18.30 -17.89 12.25
CA HIS A 26 18.02 -17.50 10.87
C HIS A 26 19.28 -17.09 10.09
N LEU A 27 20.46 -17.10 10.72
CA LEU A 27 21.71 -16.73 10.06
C LEU A 27 22.30 -17.92 9.29
N VAL A 28 22.63 -17.67 8.03
CA VAL A 28 23.43 -18.60 7.22
C VAL A 28 24.87 -18.59 7.74
N ASP A 29 25.54 -19.74 7.66
CA ASP A 29 26.90 -19.98 8.14
C ASP A 29 28.01 -19.23 7.38
N GLU A 30 27.67 -18.55 6.29
CA GLU A 30 28.61 -17.97 5.33
C GLU A 30 28.34 -16.49 5.07
N ASP A 31 29.41 -15.70 5.01
CA ASP A 31 29.38 -14.24 4.83
C ASP A 31 29.86 -13.85 3.41
N PHE A 32 29.10 -12.99 2.74
CA PHE A 32 29.38 -12.56 1.36
C PHE A 32 29.63 -11.04 1.29
N ALA A 33 30.90 -10.63 1.26
CA ALA A 33 31.29 -9.25 0.95
C ALA A 33 31.32 -9.04 -0.58
N ILE A 34 30.29 -8.38 -1.12
CA ILE A 34 30.07 -8.17 -2.57
C ILE A 34 30.25 -6.69 -2.90
N ASP A 35 31.01 -6.39 -3.95
CA ASP A 35 31.06 -5.05 -4.52
C ASP A 35 30.08 -4.91 -5.69
N ASN A 36 28.97 -4.18 -5.46
CA ASN A 36 27.93 -3.94 -6.47
C ASN A 36 28.34 -2.93 -7.56
N THR A 37 29.52 -2.30 -7.46
CA THR A 37 30.03 -1.35 -8.46
C THR A 37 30.81 -2.03 -9.58
N ILE A 38 31.07 -3.33 -9.47
CA ILE A 38 31.79 -4.14 -10.44
C ILE A 38 31.06 -5.45 -10.71
N ILE A 39 31.49 -6.17 -11.76
CA ILE A 39 31.07 -7.55 -11.99
C ILE A 39 31.86 -8.45 -11.03
N ASP A 40 31.35 -8.58 -9.80
CA ASP A 40 31.98 -9.38 -8.75
C ASP A 40 31.65 -10.87 -8.92
N SER A 41 32.69 -11.72 -9.00
CA SER A 41 32.52 -13.17 -9.05
C SER A 41 31.80 -13.73 -7.81
N LYS A 42 31.92 -13.06 -6.67
CA LYS A 42 31.22 -13.45 -5.42
C LYS A 42 29.70 -13.34 -5.52
N LEU A 43 29.17 -12.53 -6.43
CA LEU A 43 27.73 -12.49 -6.68
C LEU A 43 27.22 -13.85 -7.19
N LYS A 44 28.02 -14.57 -7.97
CA LYS A 44 27.67 -15.91 -8.45
C LYS A 44 27.66 -16.92 -7.30
N GLU A 45 28.59 -16.79 -6.36
CA GLU A 45 28.66 -17.61 -5.15
C GLU A 45 27.45 -17.36 -4.24
N LEU A 46 27.10 -16.09 -4.00
CA LEU A 46 25.88 -15.73 -3.25
C LEU A 46 24.62 -16.31 -3.90
N LYS A 47 24.45 -16.13 -5.22
CA LYS A 47 23.31 -16.70 -5.96
C LYS A 47 23.21 -18.21 -5.78
N LYS A 48 24.34 -18.92 -5.86
CA LYS A 48 24.39 -20.37 -5.63
C LYS A 48 24.00 -20.72 -4.18
N LYS A 49 24.46 -19.95 -3.19
CA LYS A 49 24.11 -20.17 -1.78
C LYS A 49 22.63 -19.93 -1.53
N ILE A 50 22.04 -18.87 -2.09
CA ILE A 50 20.61 -18.58 -2.00
C ILE A 50 19.79 -19.78 -2.52
N VAL A 51 20.11 -20.30 -3.71
CA VAL A 51 19.42 -21.48 -4.26
C VAL A 51 19.60 -22.70 -3.35
N THR A 52 20.80 -22.92 -2.83
CA THR A 52 21.09 -24.03 -1.91
C THR A 52 20.24 -23.93 -0.64
N VAL A 53 20.20 -22.76 0.01
CA VAL A 53 19.42 -22.54 1.25
C VAL A 53 17.91 -22.61 0.97
N ALA A 54 17.45 -22.05 -0.15
CA ALA A 54 16.05 -22.12 -0.55
C ALA A 54 15.60 -23.59 -0.75
N SER A 55 16.44 -24.42 -1.37
CA SER A 55 16.13 -25.85 -1.58
C SER A 55 16.10 -26.69 -0.30
N GLN A 56 16.62 -26.16 0.81
CA GLN A 56 16.62 -26.83 2.12
C GLN A 56 15.40 -26.46 2.97
N GLN A 57 14.58 -25.51 2.53
CA GLN A 57 13.39 -25.12 3.29
C GLN A 57 12.40 -26.30 3.35
N PRO A 58 11.73 -26.54 4.49
CA PRO A 58 10.84 -27.69 4.65
C PRO A 58 9.74 -27.77 3.60
N TYR A 59 9.22 -26.61 3.19
CA TYR A 59 8.16 -26.47 2.20
C TYR A 59 8.66 -26.55 0.75
N TRP A 60 9.97 -26.67 0.51
CA TRP A 60 10.51 -26.73 -0.83
C TRP A 60 10.09 -28.03 -1.54
N GLY A 61 9.40 -27.90 -2.66
CA GLY A 61 8.90 -29.04 -3.43
C GLY A 61 7.61 -29.65 -2.86
N GLU A 62 6.98 -29.04 -1.86
CA GLU A 62 5.63 -29.42 -1.45
C GLU A 62 4.63 -29.26 -2.60
N HIS A 63 3.68 -30.17 -2.66
CA HIS A 63 2.63 -30.14 -3.67
C HIS A 63 1.50 -29.22 -3.23
N ILE A 64 1.20 -28.22 -4.05
CA ILE A 64 -0.01 -27.42 -3.90
C ILE A 64 -1.19 -28.08 -4.66
N PRO A 65 -2.43 -28.01 -4.13
CA PRO A 65 -3.59 -28.52 -4.84
C PRO A 65 -3.79 -27.84 -6.19
N THR A 66 -4.03 -28.62 -7.26
CA THR A 66 -4.26 -28.06 -8.62
C THR A 66 -5.41 -27.07 -8.65
N ARG A 67 -6.45 -27.28 -7.84
CA ARG A 67 -7.59 -26.37 -7.71
C ARG A 67 -7.20 -24.98 -7.19
N TRP A 68 -6.19 -24.90 -6.31
CA TRP A 68 -5.66 -23.62 -5.81
C TRP A 68 -4.93 -22.89 -6.94
N PHE A 69 -4.05 -23.58 -7.66
CA PHE A 69 -3.33 -23.00 -8.79
C PHE A 69 -4.28 -22.45 -9.87
N LEU A 70 -5.33 -23.19 -10.22
CA LEU A 70 -6.31 -22.73 -11.22
C LEU A 70 -7.10 -21.50 -10.76
N LEU A 71 -7.47 -21.43 -9.48
CA LEU A 71 -8.16 -20.26 -8.93
C LEU A 71 -7.21 -19.05 -8.81
N GLU A 72 -5.97 -19.28 -8.35
CA GLU A 72 -4.92 -18.26 -8.31
C GLU A 72 -4.72 -17.66 -9.70
N GLU A 73 -4.59 -18.48 -10.73
CA GLU A 73 -4.43 -18.03 -12.12
C GLU A 73 -5.59 -17.12 -12.59
N LYS A 74 -6.83 -17.40 -12.16
CA LYS A 74 -7.98 -16.52 -12.43
C LYS A 74 -7.86 -15.18 -11.70
N LEU A 75 -7.46 -15.18 -10.43
CA LEU A 75 -7.24 -13.95 -9.66
C LEU A 75 -6.10 -13.12 -10.26
N MET A 76 -5.02 -13.76 -10.71
CA MET A 76 -3.90 -13.07 -11.35
C MET A 76 -4.33 -12.40 -12.66
N ARG A 77 -5.20 -13.03 -13.46
CA ARG A 77 -5.77 -12.38 -14.65
C ARG A 77 -6.59 -11.14 -14.34
N LEU A 78 -7.36 -11.15 -13.24
CA LEU A 78 -8.08 -9.94 -12.80
C LEU A 78 -7.12 -8.84 -12.38
N ARG A 79 -6.08 -9.18 -11.62
CA ARG A 79 -5.01 -8.24 -11.25
C ARG A 79 -4.34 -7.64 -12.48
N ASP A 80 -3.99 -8.47 -13.45
CA ASP A 80 -3.32 -8.05 -14.69
C ASP A 80 -4.25 -7.20 -15.58
N ALA A 81 -5.57 -7.37 -15.45
CA ALA A 81 -6.60 -6.50 -16.04
C ALA A 81 -6.81 -5.18 -15.26
N GLY A 82 -6.05 -4.94 -14.19
CA GLY A 82 -6.09 -3.71 -13.39
C GLY A 82 -6.93 -3.78 -12.13
N VAL A 83 -7.62 -4.90 -11.86
CA VAL A 83 -8.47 -5.04 -10.67
C VAL A 83 -7.60 -5.10 -9.41
N LYS A 84 -7.77 -4.14 -8.50
CA LYS A 84 -6.98 -4.03 -7.27
C LYS A 84 -7.55 -4.84 -6.11
N VAL A 85 -8.88 -4.83 -5.98
CA VAL A 85 -9.60 -5.48 -4.87
C VAL A 85 -10.79 -6.24 -5.45
N VAL A 86 -11.08 -7.41 -4.89
CA VAL A 86 -12.29 -8.17 -5.18
C VAL A 86 -12.98 -8.57 -3.90
N SER A 87 -14.30 -8.72 -3.94
CA SER A 87 -15.04 -9.22 -2.78
C SER A 87 -14.77 -10.72 -2.58
N TYR A 88 -14.92 -11.21 -1.35
CA TYR A 88 -14.85 -12.64 -1.07
C TYR A 88 -15.90 -13.42 -1.87
N SER A 89 -17.10 -12.86 -1.98
CA SER A 89 -18.18 -13.43 -2.80
C SER A 89 -17.82 -13.52 -4.29
N THR A 90 -17.00 -12.58 -4.80
CA THR A 90 -16.46 -12.63 -6.16
C THR A 90 -15.47 -13.78 -6.31
N VAL A 91 -14.59 -14.00 -5.32
CA VAL A 91 -13.69 -15.17 -5.31
C VAL A 91 -14.48 -16.48 -5.29
N GLU A 92 -15.53 -16.58 -4.46
CA GLU A 92 -16.41 -17.75 -4.43
C GLU A 92 -17.08 -18.01 -5.79
N LYS A 93 -17.53 -16.95 -6.46
CA LYS A 93 -18.13 -17.05 -7.79
C LYS A 93 -17.12 -17.57 -8.81
N LEU A 94 -15.90 -17.02 -8.82
CA LEU A 94 -14.82 -17.47 -9.71
C LEU A 94 -14.42 -18.92 -9.46
N ASN A 95 -14.44 -19.36 -8.20
CA ASN A 95 -14.23 -20.74 -7.80
C ASN A 95 -15.35 -21.66 -8.34
N LYS A 96 -16.62 -21.26 -8.19
CA LYS A 96 -17.80 -22.01 -8.67
C LYS A 96 -17.84 -22.14 -10.20
N GLU A 97 -17.35 -21.14 -10.93
CA GLU A 97 -17.23 -21.16 -12.40
C GLU A 97 -16.05 -22.03 -12.90
N GLY A 98 -15.21 -22.56 -12.00
CA GLY A 98 -14.10 -23.45 -12.33
C GLY A 98 -14.55 -24.88 -12.64
N THR A 99 -13.76 -25.57 -13.49
CA THR A 99 -13.92 -27.01 -13.74
C THR A 99 -13.50 -27.85 -12.53
N VAL A 100 -12.50 -27.39 -11.78
CA VAL A 100 -12.06 -27.96 -10.51
C VAL A 100 -12.18 -26.87 -9.45
N ARG A 101 -13.01 -27.11 -8.44
CA ARG A 101 -13.38 -26.12 -7.42
C ARG A 101 -12.87 -26.52 -6.04
N ILE A 102 -12.60 -25.51 -5.22
CA ILE A 102 -12.48 -25.64 -3.77
C ILE A 102 -13.88 -25.91 -3.21
N GLU A 103 -13.99 -26.91 -2.33
CA GLU A 103 -15.28 -27.53 -1.98
C GLU A 103 -16.03 -26.76 -0.89
N ASP A 104 -15.31 -26.23 0.09
CA ASP A 104 -15.86 -25.52 1.24
C ASP A 104 -15.17 -24.17 1.47
N SER A 105 -15.79 -23.34 2.32
CA SER A 105 -15.30 -21.99 2.63
C SER A 105 -14.05 -21.98 3.51
N GLU A 106 -13.82 -23.03 4.31
CA GLU A 106 -12.63 -23.11 5.18
C GLU A 106 -11.39 -23.38 4.33
N GLU A 107 -11.48 -24.26 3.33
CA GLU A 107 -10.45 -24.48 2.33
C GLU A 107 -10.21 -23.22 1.50
N LEU A 108 -11.26 -22.46 1.16
CA LEU A 108 -11.11 -21.19 0.43
C LEU A 108 -10.39 -20.12 1.27
N ASP A 109 -10.69 -20.03 2.55
CA ASP A 109 -9.97 -19.17 3.49
C ASP A 109 -8.52 -19.63 3.69
N LEU A 110 -8.26 -20.93 3.68
CA LEU A 110 -6.91 -21.47 3.74
C LEU A 110 -6.11 -21.13 2.47
N PHE A 111 -6.73 -21.25 1.29
CA PHE A 111 -6.15 -20.85 0.03
C PHE A 111 -5.78 -19.35 0.00
N LEU A 112 -6.69 -18.47 0.42
CA LEU A 112 -6.41 -17.03 0.45
C LEU A 112 -5.34 -16.67 1.49
N ARG A 113 -5.32 -17.35 2.64
CA ARG A 113 -4.24 -17.20 3.63
C ARG A 113 -2.88 -17.65 3.08
N TYR A 114 -2.84 -18.76 2.35
CA TYR A 114 -1.63 -19.20 1.65
C TYR A 114 -1.13 -18.11 0.69
N LEU A 115 -2.00 -17.55 -0.16
CA LEU A 115 -1.62 -16.46 -1.07
C LEU A 115 -1.19 -15.18 -0.33
N HIS A 116 -1.74 -14.92 0.86
CA HIS A 116 -1.32 -13.83 1.72
C HIS A 116 0.09 -14.03 2.27
N GLU A 117 0.39 -15.24 2.76
CA GLU A 117 1.70 -15.61 3.30
C GLU A 117 2.80 -15.59 2.23
N THR A 118 2.48 -15.91 0.97
CA THR A 118 3.42 -15.80 -0.15
C THR A 118 3.56 -14.36 -0.68
N GLY A 119 2.75 -13.42 -0.18
CA GLY A 119 2.72 -12.03 -0.65
C GLY A 119 2.12 -11.86 -2.04
N THR A 120 1.34 -12.84 -2.52
CA THR A 120 0.64 -12.78 -3.81
C THR A 120 -0.59 -11.86 -3.72
N VAL A 121 -1.31 -11.91 -2.60
CA VAL A 121 -2.47 -11.06 -2.28
C VAL A 121 -2.36 -10.54 -0.85
N ILE A 122 -3.23 -9.61 -0.44
CA ILE A 122 -3.45 -9.27 0.97
C ILE A 122 -4.86 -9.69 1.35
N TYR A 123 -4.96 -10.53 2.38
CA TYR A 123 -6.22 -11.08 2.85
C TYR A 123 -6.17 -11.30 4.36
N PHE A 124 -7.21 -10.88 5.06
CA PHE A 124 -7.38 -11.14 6.49
C PHE A 124 -8.72 -11.82 6.72
N SER A 125 -8.70 -13.03 7.30
CA SER A 125 -9.90 -13.81 7.57
C SER A 125 -10.65 -13.34 8.83
N ILE A 126 -10.73 -12.03 9.07
CA ILE A 126 -11.35 -11.41 10.25
C ILE A 126 -12.48 -10.46 9.84
N ASP A 127 -13.65 -10.62 10.47
CA ASP A 127 -14.84 -9.76 10.40
C ASP A 127 -15.00 -8.98 9.07
N VAL A 128 -14.89 -7.66 9.17
CA VAL A 128 -15.08 -6.65 8.11
C VAL A 128 -13.99 -6.67 7.03
N LEU A 129 -12.83 -7.27 7.31
CA LEU A 129 -11.74 -7.40 6.33
C LEU A 129 -11.86 -8.66 5.47
N ARG A 130 -12.57 -9.68 5.95
CA ARG A 130 -12.74 -10.95 5.24
C ARG A 130 -13.36 -10.77 3.87
N ASP A 131 -14.27 -9.81 3.71
CA ASP A 131 -14.95 -9.61 2.43
C ASP A 131 -14.06 -8.96 1.38
N ASN A 132 -12.89 -8.43 1.71
CA ASN A 132 -12.06 -7.72 0.75
C ASN A 132 -10.71 -8.42 0.54
N VAL A 133 -10.51 -8.95 -0.66
CA VAL A 133 -9.27 -9.59 -1.08
C VAL A 133 -8.51 -8.62 -1.99
N LEU A 134 -7.37 -8.14 -1.52
CA LEU A 134 -6.55 -7.19 -2.27
C LEU A 134 -5.56 -7.95 -3.15
N LEU A 135 -5.77 -7.87 -4.46
CA LEU A 135 -5.05 -8.64 -5.47
C LEU A 135 -3.68 -8.05 -5.83
N ASP A 136 -3.50 -6.75 -5.60
CA ASP A 136 -2.27 -6.03 -5.95
C ASP A 136 -1.56 -5.45 -4.71
N PRO A 137 -0.72 -6.22 -4.00
CA PRO A 137 0.01 -5.73 -2.83
C PRO A 137 0.89 -4.51 -3.12
N LYS A 138 1.35 -4.32 -4.36
CA LYS A 138 2.13 -3.14 -4.74
C LYS A 138 1.29 -1.86 -4.66
N TRP A 139 0.00 -1.95 -4.94
CA TRP A 139 -0.91 -0.81 -4.80
C TRP A 139 -1.03 -0.35 -3.34
N MET A 140 -1.02 -1.26 -2.36
CA MET A 140 -0.91 -0.88 -0.93
C MET A 140 0.40 -0.16 -0.61
N ILE A 141 1.51 -0.60 -1.20
CA ILE A 141 2.80 0.08 -1.04
C ILE A 141 2.73 1.50 -1.61
N ASP A 142 2.08 1.69 -2.76
CA ASP A 142 1.95 3.00 -3.38
C ASP A 142 1.01 3.92 -2.57
N ALA A 143 -0.05 3.37 -1.95
CA ALA A 143 -0.87 4.07 -0.96
C ALA A 143 -0.04 4.55 0.24
N LEU A 144 0.81 3.69 0.80
CA LEU A 144 1.70 4.04 1.90
C LEU A 144 2.70 5.14 1.51
N LYS A 145 3.33 5.01 0.33
CA LYS A 145 4.24 6.04 -0.19
C LYS A 145 3.54 7.37 -0.34
N SER A 146 2.29 7.40 -0.80
CA SER A 146 1.55 8.66 -0.95
C SER A 146 1.37 9.39 0.38
N LEU A 147 1.03 8.67 1.47
CA LEU A 147 0.92 9.24 2.81
C LEU A 147 2.26 9.76 3.34
N ILE A 148 3.33 8.98 3.16
CA ILE A 148 4.67 9.38 3.60
C ILE A 148 5.17 10.59 2.79
N ASN A 149 4.97 10.59 1.48
CA ASN A 149 5.36 11.70 0.61
C ASN A 149 4.57 12.98 0.93
N ALA A 150 3.27 12.84 1.21
CA ALA A 150 2.43 13.94 1.67
C ALA A 150 3.00 14.57 2.94
N GLN A 151 3.43 13.76 3.92
CA GLN A 151 4.02 14.25 5.16
C GLN A 151 5.22 15.19 4.93
N HIS A 152 6.00 14.94 3.87
CA HIS A 152 7.18 15.72 3.53
C HIS A 152 6.88 16.95 2.65
N ASN A 153 5.82 16.90 1.84
CA ASN A 153 5.46 17.93 0.88
C ASN A 153 4.21 18.68 1.34
N LEU A 154 4.41 19.66 2.22
CA LEU A 154 3.35 20.64 2.52
C LEU A 154 3.07 21.45 1.26
N PRO A 155 1.80 21.60 0.80
CA PRO A 155 1.48 22.67 -0.12
C PRO A 155 1.80 23.99 0.58
N ASN A 156 2.74 24.77 0.02
CA ASN A 156 3.21 26.03 0.61
C ASN A 156 2.10 27.10 0.61
N ASN A 157 1.00 26.88 -0.11
CA ASN A 157 -0.15 27.75 -0.20
C ASN A 157 -1.45 26.91 -0.20
N PRO A 158 -2.48 27.25 0.60
CA PRO A 158 -3.76 26.52 0.64
C PRO A 158 -4.57 26.53 -0.67
N ALA A 159 -4.19 27.36 -1.66
CA ALA A 159 -4.76 27.31 -3.00
C ALA A 159 -4.16 26.17 -3.88
N ASP A 160 -2.99 25.65 -3.52
CA ASP A 160 -2.28 24.61 -4.29
C ASP A 160 -2.83 23.20 -4.01
N ILE A 161 -3.73 23.06 -3.01
CA ILE A 161 -4.39 21.80 -2.63
C ILE A 161 -5.23 21.22 -3.79
N ASN A 162 -5.63 22.05 -4.76
CA ASN A 162 -6.47 21.65 -5.88
C ASN A 162 -5.74 21.55 -7.24
N THR A 163 -4.44 21.80 -7.29
CA THR A 163 -3.69 21.82 -8.55
C THR A 163 -2.22 21.56 -8.27
N GLU A 164 -1.80 20.31 -8.41
CA GLU A 164 -0.59 19.90 -9.16
C GLU A 164 -0.16 18.47 -8.77
N SER A 165 -0.36 17.54 -9.70
CA SER A 165 0.35 16.25 -9.76
C SER A 165 0.43 15.79 -11.22
N SER A 166 0.81 16.67 -12.13
CA SER A 166 1.10 16.28 -13.51
C SER A 166 2.50 15.68 -13.59
N SER A 167 2.60 14.37 -13.83
CA SER A 167 3.78 13.79 -14.49
C SER A 167 3.81 14.23 -15.97
N PRO A 168 4.99 14.29 -16.61
CA PRO A 168 5.17 15.05 -17.84
C PRO A 168 4.46 14.38 -19.02
N ALA A 169 3.53 15.11 -19.66
CA ALA A 169 2.91 14.70 -20.91
C ALA A 169 3.83 15.05 -22.09
N ASP A 170 3.98 14.08 -22.98
CA ASP A 170 4.66 14.17 -24.26
C ASP A 170 4.10 15.31 -25.12
N ASN A 171 5.00 16.22 -25.54
CA ASN A 171 4.70 17.21 -26.55
C ASN A 171 4.60 16.52 -27.91
N ASN A 172 3.40 16.47 -28.49
CA ASN A 172 3.17 16.56 -29.93
C ASN A 172 1.66 16.75 -30.18
N THR A 173 1.28 17.91 -30.71
CA THR A 173 0.70 18.06 -32.07
C THR A 173 0.01 19.42 -32.16
N GLU A 174 0.31 20.12 -33.26
CA GLU A 174 -0.17 21.43 -33.69
C GLU A 174 -1.70 21.57 -33.64
N SER A 175 -2.15 22.71 -33.12
CA SER A 175 -3.49 23.25 -33.32
C SER A 175 -3.51 24.14 -34.55
N ASP A 176 -4.53 24.01 -35.38
CA ASP A 176 -4.89 25.03 -36.38
C ASP A 176 -6.37 25.42 -36.23
N SER A 177 -6.57 26.66 -35.74
CA SER A 177 -7.60 27.63 -36.17
C SER A 177 -9.06 27.59 -35.62
N PRO A 178 -9.76 28.76 -35.61
CA PRO A 178 -10.60 29.24 -34.50
C PRO A 178 -12.09 29.54 -34.84
N ALA A 179 -12.93 29.87 -33.84
CA ALA A 179 -14.07 30.80 -33.98
C ALA A 179 -14.78 31.15 -32.66
N ASP A 180 -14.80 32.46 -32.35
CA ASP A 180 -15.89 33.34 -31.87
C ASP A 180 -17.17 32.76 -31.24
N ASN A 181 -17.56 33.28 -30.07
CA ASN A 181 -18.64 34.28 -29.99
C ASN A 181 -18.97 34.71 -28.55
N ASP A 182 -19.16 36.03 -28.41
CA ASP A 182 -19.75 36.75 -27.29
C ASP A 182 -21.22 36.35 -27.05
N THR A 183 -21.69 36.33 -25.80
CA THR A 183 -22.97 36.98 -25.41
C THR A 183 -23.07 37.20 -23.90
N GLU A 184 -23.21 38.46 -23.50
CA GLU A 184 -23.78 38.87 -22.21
C GLU A 184 -25.26 38.45 -22.11
N SER A 185 -25.74 38.09 -20.92
CA SER A 185 -26.87 38.78 -20.25
C SER A 185 -27.49 38.00 -19.10
N ASN A 186 -27.66 38.73 -17.99
CA ASN A 186 -28.75 38.69 -17.01
C ASN A 186 -28.97 37.47 -16.09
N SER A 187 -28.66 37.72 -14.81
CA SER A 187 -29.35 37.17 -13.64
C SER A 187 -30.85 37.53 -13.64
N PRO A 188 -31.66 36.79 -12.85
CA PRO A 188 -32.14 37.43 -11.62
C PRO A 188 -32.07 36.54 -10.37
N ALA A 189 -32.01 37.24 -9.24
CA ALA A 189 -31.88 36.74 -7.88
C ALA A 189 -33.04 35.86 -7.41
N TYR A 190 -32.72 34.83 -6.61
CA TYR A 190 -33.63 34.22 -5.63
C TYR A 190 -32.92 33.94 -4.31
N ASN A 191 -33.68 34.11 -3.24
CA ASN A 191 -33.28 34.41 -1.88
C ASN A 191 -32.51 33.31 -1.13
N ASN A 192 -31.57 33.76 -0.32
CA ASN A 192 -30.88 32.98 0.72
C ASN A 192 -31.89 32.39 1.73
N THR A 193 -31.75 31.09 2.00
CA THR A 193 -32.18 30.51 3.27
C THR A 193 -30.91 30.14 4.00
N GLU A 194 -30.65 30.81 5.12
CA GLU A 194 -29.49 30.56 6.00
C GLU A 194 -29.59 29.15 6.60
N SER A 195 -28.81 28.23 6.04
CA SER A 195 -28.28 27.09 6.78
C SER A 195 -26.84 27.44 7.14
N ASN A 196 -26.57 27.61 8.44
CA ASN A 196 -25.24 27.86 9.00
C ASN A 196 -24.27 26.73 8.61
N SER A 197 -23.56 26.92 7.51
CA SER A 197 -22.32 26.22 7.20
C SER A 197 -21.15 26.99 7.83
N PRO A 198 -20.09 26.33 8.32
CA PRO A 198 -18.91 27.02 8.82
C PRO A 198 -18.33 27.94 7.74
N SER A 199 -17.87 29.14 8.12
CA SER A 199 -17.25 30.06 7.18
C SER A 199 -15.98 29.43 6.60
N ALA A 200 -15.76 29.56 5.29
CA ALA A 200 -14.64 28.91 4.58
C ALA A 200 -13.27 29.17 5.24
N SER A 201 -13.08 30.38 5.80
CA SER A 201 -11.89 30.76 6.58
C SER A 201 -11.57 29.82 7.76
N ALA A 202 -12.59 29.35 8.49
CA ALA A 202 -12.40 28.46 9.64
C ALA A 202 -12.02 27.03 9.20
N ALA A 203 -12.62 26.53 8.11
CA ALA A 203 -12.27 25.22 7.54
C ALA A 203 -10.84 25.20 6.97
N HIS A 204 -10.37 26.32 6.41
CA HIS A 204 -9.00 26.46 5.91
C HIS A 204 -7.95 26.53 7.03
N SER A 205 -8.25 27.21 8.15
CA SER A 205 -7.40 27.21 9.34
C SER A 205 -7.24 25.81 9.93
N ASP A 206 -8.28 24.99 9.83
CA ASP A 206 -8.34 23.65 10.43
C ASP A 206 -7.46 22.66 9.65
N ILE A 207 -7.54 22.63 8.32
CA ILE A 207 -6.73 21.68 7.52
C ILE A 207 -5.23 21.96 7.60
N THR A 208 -4.81 23.23 7.62
CA THR A 208 -3.39 23.60 7.79
C THR A 208 -2.84 23.13 9.14
N GLN A 209 -3.67 23.21 10.19
CA GLN A 209 -3.31 22.69 11.51
C GLN A 209 -3.19 21.16 11.50
N GLN A 210 -4.12 20.45 10.86
CA GLN A 210 -4.07 18.99 10.71
C GLN A 210 -2.81 18.52 9.96
N TRP A 211 -2.40 19.24 8.90
CA TRP A 211 -1.13 19.00 8.20
C TRP A 211 0.09 19.16 9.11
N SER A 212 0.11 20.20 9.94
CA SER A 212 1.18 20.41 10.93
C SER A 212 1.23 19.26 11.94
N ASP A 213 0.08 18.84 12.46
CA ASP A 213 -0.01 17.72 13.41
C ASP A 213 0.40 16.38 12.78
N PHE A 214 0.08 16.15 11.51
CA PHE A 214 0.55 14.97 10.77
C PHE A 214 2.07 14.97 10.62
N LYS A 215 2.66 16.12 10.26
CA LYS A 215 4.10 16.24 10.08
C LYS A 215 4.88 16.10 11.39
N GLU A 216 4.44 16.80 12.43
CA GLU A 216 5.20 16.89 13.69
C GLU A 216 4.91 15.74 14.65
N LYS A 217 3.67 15.23 14.65
CA LYS A 217 3.19 14.26 15.65
C LYS A 217 2.74 12.94 15.03
N GLY A 218 2.70 12.83 13.70
CA GLY A 218 2.21 11.63 13.01
C GLY A 218 0.69 11.42 13.14
N ILE A 219 -0.07 12.47 13.46
CA ILE A 219 -1.52 12.38 13.62
C ILE A 219 -2.18 12.48 12.24
N LEU A 220 -2.74 11.38 11.75
CA LEU A 220 -3.44 11.31 10.48
C LEU A 220 -4.96 11.29 10.71
N THR A 221 -5.64 12.39 10.37
CA THR A 221 -7.10 12.49 10.42
C THR A 221 -7.74 11.94 9.15
N VAL A 222 -9.01 11.55 9.20
CA VAL A 222 -9.73 11.04 8.03
C VAL A 222 -9.93 12.15 6.99
N GLU A 223 -10.16 13.36 7.47
CA GLU A 223 -10.29 14.57 6.64
C GLU A 223 -8.98 14.84 5.88
N LEU A 224 -7.83 14.66 6.53
CA LEU A 224 -6.54 14.82 5.88
C LEU A 224 -6.27 13.69 4.87
N VAL A 225 -6.70 12.46 5.14
CA VAL A 225 -6.65 11.36 4.16
C VAL A 225 -7.48 11.71 2.92
N ASP A 226 -8.65 12.31 3.07
CA ASP A 226 -9.48 12.73 1.94
C ASP A 226 -8.83 13.83 1.09
N VAL A 227 -8.02 14.69 1.72
CA VAL A 227 -7.21 15.70 1.03
C VAL A 227 -6.01 15.08 0.33
N ILE A 228 -5.36 14.07 0.93
CA ILE A 228 -4.20 13.41 0.33
C ILE A 228 -4.63 12.47 -0.81
N TRP A 229 -5.70 11.70 -0.62
CA TRP A 229 -6.25 10.75 -1.57
C TRP A 229 -7.47 11.33 -2.26
N THR A 230 -7.32 12.43 -3.00
CA THR A 230 -8.47 13.02 -3.70
C THR A 230 -9.00 12.07 -4.79
N LYS A 231 -10.30 12.16 -5.08
CA LYS A 231 -10.93 11.38 -6.16
C LYS A 231 -10.30 11.66 -7.54
N GLU A 232 -9.74 12.85 -7.73
CA GLU A 232 -9.14 13.28 -9.00
C GLU A 232 -7.70 12.75 -9.17
N ASN A 233 -6.88 12.78 -8.12
CA ASN A 233 -5.48 12.36 -8.18
C ASN A 233 -5.30 10.87 -7.86
N HIS A 234 -6.20 10.31 -7.03
CA HIS A 234 -6.13 8.94 -6.53
C HIS A 234 -7.51 8.27 -6.47
N PRO A 235 -8.24 8.15 -7.60
CA PRO A 235 -9.62 7.66 -7.63
C PRO A 235 -9.81 6.30 -6.95
N GLU A 236 -8.90 5.36 -7.20
CA GLU A 236 -8.97 4.00 -6.62
C GLU A 236 -8.66 4.00 -5.11
N LEU A 237 -7.70 4.81 -4.65
CA LEU A 237 -7.39 4.93 -3.21
C LEU A 237 -8.54 5.58 -2.47
N TYR A 238 -9.16 6.60 -3.07
CA TYR A 238 -10.33 7.27 -2.52
C TYR A 238 -11.51 6.31 -2.41
N GLU A 239 -11.79 5.53 -3.46
CA GLU A 239 -12.88 4.56 -3.50
C GLU A 239 -12.75 3.47 -2.43
N HIS A 240 -11.52 3.01 -2.16
CA HIS A 240 -11.24 1.94 -1.21
C HIS A 240 -10.62 2.41 0.11
N LYS A 241 -10.66 3.71 0.43
CA LYS A 241 -9.90 4.34 1.52
C LYS A 241 -10.09 3.66 2.87
N GLU A 242 -11.34 3.35 3.24
CA GLU A 242 -11.67 2.80 4.55
C GLU A 242 -11.01 1.44 4.73
N HIS A 243 -11.11 0.61 3.70
CA HIS A 243 -10.51 -0.72 3.71
C HIS A 243 -8.98 -0.66 3.74
N ILE A 244 -8.36 0.24 2.96
CA ILE A 244 -6.91 0.46 2.98
C ILE A 244 -6.44 0.86 4.39
N LEU A 245 -7.13 1.80 5.04
CA LEU A 245 -6.79 2.24 6.39
C LEU A 245 -6.92 1.09 7.41
N MET A 246 -7.94 0.25 7.27
CA MET A 246 -8.10 -0.92 8.14
C MET A 246 -7.01 -1.98 7.92
N ILE A 247 -6.58 -2.21 6.68
CA ILE A 247 -5.43 -3.06 6.39
C ILE A 247 -4.16 -2.46 7.01
N MET A 248 -3.92 -1.16 6.83
CA MET A 248 -2.77 -0.48 7.42
C MET A 248 -2.76 -0.58 8.95
N GLU A 249 -3.93 -0.56 9.60
CA GLU A 249 -4.08 -0.82 11.03
C GLU A 249 -3.70 -2.27 11.40
N GLN A 250 -4.20 -3.26 10.65
CA GLN A 250 -3.84 -4.67 10.89
C GLN A 250 -2.34 -4.97 10.68
N LEU A 251 -1.72 -4.28 9.73
CA LEU A 251 -0.28 -4.36 9.48
C LEU A 251 0.53 -3.57 10.52
N ASN A 252 -0.11 -2.96 11.52
CA ASN A 252 0.50 -2.10 12.53
C ASN A 252 1.28 -0.91 11.95
N ILE A 253 0.83 -0.41 10.80
CA ILE A 253 1.38 0.79 10.18
C ILE A 253 0.68 2.03 10.72
N LEU A 254 -0.64 1.95 10.86
CA LEU A 254 -1.46 2.94 11.55
C LEU A 254 -1.95 2.38 12.88
N ALA A 255 -2.20 3.26 13.83
CA ALA A 255 -2.82 2.90 15.09
C ALA A 255 -3.94 3.88 15.39
N LYS A 256 -5.12 3.35 15.76
CA LYS A 256 -6.17 4.21 16.30
C LYS A 256 -5.69 4.88 17.59
N PRO A 257 -6.06 6.15 17.84
CA PRO A 257 -5.78 6.79 19.11
C PRO A 257 -6.34 5.92 20.23
N ARG A 258 -5.56 5.74 21.30
CA ARG A 258 -6.11 5.13 22.52
C ARG A 258 -7.13 6.12 23.05
N SER A 259 -8.42 5.79 22.96
CA SER A 259 -9.47 6.56 23.61
C SER A 259 -9.27 6.45 25.12
N PHE A 260 -9.13 7.58 25.78
CA PHE A 260 -9.16 7.68 27.23
C PHE A 260 -10.41 8.47 27.62
N ASN A 261 -11.14 8.01 28.65
CA ASN A 261 -12.25 8.80 29.19
C ASN A 261 -11.70 10.02 29.94
N GLU A 262 -12.60 10.90 30.39
CA GLU A 262 -12.25 12.10 31.18
C GLU A 262 -11.49 11.77 32.49
N MET A 263 -11.52 10.50 32.91
CA MET A 263 -10.83 9.99 34.10
C MET A 263 -9.46 9.37 33.79
N GLY A 264 -9.01 9.42 32.53
CA GLY A 264 -7.73 8.87 32.09
C GLY A 264 -7.71 7.34 31.97
N GLU A 265 -8.87 6.69 32.03
CA GLU A 265 -9.00 5.25 31.86
C GLU A 265 -9.14 4.92 30.37
N LYS A 266 -8.53 3.81 29.95
CA LYS A 266 -8.63 3.33 28.57
C LYS A 266 -10.08 2.97 28.27
N VAL A 267 -10.69 3.68 27.34
CA VAL A 267 -11.97 3.30 26.73
C VAL A 267 -11.64 2.34 25.60
N CYS A 268 -12.02 1.07 25.78
CA CYS A 268 -11.85 0.02 24.78
C CYS A 268 -12.72 0.29 23.55
#